data_AF-V7FB88-F1
#
_entry.id   AF-V7FB88-F1
#
_cell.length_a   1.000
_cell.length_b   1.000
_cell.length_c   1.000
_cell.angle_alpha   90.00
_cell.angle_beta   90.00
_cell.angle_gamma   90.00
#
_symmetry.space_group_name_H-M   'P 1'
#
loop_
_entity.id
_entity.type
_entity.pdbx_description
1 polymer ?
#
loop_
_entity_poly.entity_id
_entity_poly.type
_entity_poly.pdbx_seq_one_letter_code
_entity_poly.pdbx_strand_id
1 'polypeptide(L)'
;MRLRRLDLIRYGKFTDRTIEFGPKPDSGPDLHIVFGLNEAGKSTALSGYLDLLFGIEERSRYNFLHEYSAMRIGGVLEFGGEEHTFSRTKQRNNCC
;
A
#
# COMPACT_ATOMS: atom_id res chain seq x y z
N MET A 1 -6.07 -14.46 2.11
CA MET A 1 -5.51 -13.26 1.48
C MET A 1 -4.27 -12.86 2.27
N ARG A 2 -3.11 -12.79 1.61
CA ARG A 2 -1.80 -12.47 2.20
C ARG A 2 -1.16 -11.33 1.41
N LEU A 3 -0.52 -10.39 2.10
CA LEU A 3 0.21 -9.30 1.45
C LEU A 3 1.64 -9.77 1.17
N ARG A 4 2.02 -9.86 -0.12
CA ARG A 4 3.37 -10.25 -0.55
C ARG A 4 4.27 -9.03 -0.73
N ARG A 5 3.71 -7.96 -1.29
CA ARG A 5 4.43 -6.71 -1.56
C ARG A 5 3.50 -5.52 -1.45
N LEU A 6 3.97 -4.43 -0.84
CA LEU A 6 3.28 -3.15 -0.81
C LEU A 6 4.13 -2.09 -1.49
N ASP A 7 3.61 -1.47 -2.54
CA ASP A 7 4.29 -0.46 -3.35
C ASP A 7 3.68 0.93 -3.07
N LEU A 8 4.37 1.72 -2.25
CA LEU A 8 4.03 3.11 -1.90
C LEU A 8 4.72 4.07 -2.88
N ILE A 9 4.19 4.13 -4.10
CA ILE A 9 4.77 4.87 -5.24
C ILE A 9 4.71 6.38 -4.97
N ARG A 10 3.53 6.92 -4.68
CA ARG A 10 3.35 8.33 -4.29
C ARG A 10 2.24 8.40 -3.25
N TYR A 11 2.59 8.16 -1.98
CA TYR A 11 1.59 8.00 -0.93
C TYR A 11 2.02 8.64 0.39
N GLY A 12 1.31 9.68 0.82
CA GLY A 12 1.59 10.40 2.06
C GLY A 12 2.98 11.03 2.03
N LYS A 13 3.90 10.52 2.86
CA LYS A 13 5.31 10.97 2.90
C LYS A 13 6.29 10.06 2.14
N PHE A 14 5.80 8.98 1.52
CA PHE A 14 6.63 8.04 0.78
C PHE A 14 6.66 8.40 -0.70
N THR A 15 7.84 8.30 -1.28
CA THR A 15 8.08 8.42 -2.72
C THR A 15 8.84 7.18 -3.16
N ASP A 16 8.23 6.41 -4.07
CA ASP A 16 8.74 5.18 -4.67
C ASP A 16 9.30 4.18 -3.66
N ARG A 17 8.53 3.89 -2.60
CA ARG A 17 8.95 2.93 -1.58
C ARG A 17 8.20 1.60 -1.65
N THR A 18 8.96 0.52 -1.72
CA THR A 18 8.42 -0.84 -1.65
C THR A 18 8.75 -1.49 -0.31
N ILE A 19 7.77 -2.20 0.24
CA ILE A 19 7.90 -3.10 1.38
C ILE A 19 7.63 -4.52 0.87
N GLU A 20 8.66 -5.36 0.87
CA GLU A 20 8.56 -6.77 0.48
C GLU A 20 8.41 -7.66 1.71
N PHE A 21 7.36 -8.48 1.71
CA PHE A 21 7.11 -9.49 2.72
C PHE A 21 7.59 -10.89 2.26
N GLY A 22 7.99 -11.03 1.00
CA GLY A 22 8.51 -12.29 0.46
C GLY A 22 7.44 -13.37 0.31
N PRO A 23 7.82 -14.59 -0.13
CA PRO A 23 6.90 -15.72 -0.24
C PRO A 23 6.45 -16.22 1.14
N LYS A 24 5.33 -16.93 1.18
CA LYS A 24 4.87 -17.59 2.40
C LYS A 24 5.93 -18.62 2.85
N PRO A 25 6.35 -18.63 4.12
CA PRO A 25 7.32 -19.62 4.61
C PRO A 25 6.73 -21.04 4.55
N ASP A 26 7.55 -22.01 4.13
CA ASP A 26 7.18 -23.43 4.06
C ASP A 26 6.92 -24.05 5.43
N SER A 27 7.56 -23.49 6.48
CA SER A 27 7.38 -23.90 7.86
C SER A 27 7.52 -22.70 8.79
N GLY A 28 6.67 -22.64 9.84
CA GLY A 28 6.68 -21.57 10.84
C GLY A 28 5.63 -20.48 10.62
N PRO A 29 5.57 -19.49 11.54
CA PRO A 29 4.59 -18.41 11.46
C PRO A 29 4.97 -17.37 10.40
N ASP A 30 3.98 -16.91 9.65
CA ASP A 30 4.08 -15.84 8.65
C ASP A 30 3.90 -14.45 9.32
N LEU A 31 4.79 -14.12 10.26
CA LEU A 31 4.76 -12.87 11.02
C LEU A 31 5.81 -11.89 10.49
N HIS A 32 5.35 -10.75 10.00
CA HIS A 32 6.23 -9.67 9.57
C HIS A 32 6.09 -8.45 10.49
N ILE A 33 7.21 -7.95 10.98
CA ILE A 33 7.27 -6.75 11.84
C ILE A 33 7.91 -5.61 11.06
N VAL A 34 7.13 -4.57 10.79
CA VAL A 34 7.64 -3.32 10.20
C VAL A 34 8.02 -2.37 11.33
N PHE A 35 9.32 -2.23 11.59
CA PHE A 35 9.84 -1.34 12.64
C PHE A 35 10.41 -0.04 12.05
N GLY A 36 10.47 1.00 12.87
CA GLY A 36 11.07 2.28 12.51
C GLY A 36 10.88 3.30 13.62
N LEU A 37 11.55 4.45 13.55
CA LEU A 37 11.38 5.55 14.49
C LEU A 37 9.93 6.09 14.50
N ASN A 38 9.59 6.87 15.53
CA ASN A 38 8.38 7.68 15.46
C ASN A 38 8.44 8.57 14.21
N GLU A 39 7.29 8.78 13.58
CA GLU A 39 7.17 9.50 12.30
C GLU A 39 7.86 8.82 11.10
N ALA A 40 8.44 7.62 11.24
CA ALA A 40 9.03 6.87 10.12
C ALA A 40 8.01 6.47 9.04
N GLY A 41 6.70 6.61 9.29
CA GLY A 41 5.64 6.35 8.31
C GLY A 41 4.94 5.01 8.47
N LYS A 42 5.09 4.35 9.61
CA LYS A 42 4.40 3.07 9.90
C LYS A 42 2.89 3.18 9.74
N SER A 43 2.28 4.23 10.34
CA SER A 43 0.84 4.49 10.19
C SER A 43 0.46 4.80 8.74
N THR A 44 1.29 5.56 8.02
CA THR A 44 1.08 5.86 6.59
C THR A 44 1.15 4.60 5.73
N ALA A 45 2.07 3.67 6.00
CA ALA A 45 2.14 2.39 5.29
C ALA A 45 0.91 1.51 5.57
N LEU A 46 0.42 1.50 6.82
CA LEU A 46 -0.82 0.79 7.18
C LEU A 46 -2.04 1.37 6.45
N SER A 47 -2.16 2.70 6.38
CA SER A 47 -3.22 3.35 5.62
C SER A 47 -3.14 3.01 4.13
N GLY A 48 -1.94 2.99 3.57
CA GLY A 48 -1.74 2.55 2.18
C GLY A 48 -2.21 1.12 1.95
N TYR A 49 -1.89 0.19 2.85
CA TYR A 49 -2.39 -1.19 2.74
C TYR A 49 -3.93 -1.26 2.75
N LEU A 50 -4.59 -0.49 3.62
CA LEU A 50 -6.05 -0.42 3.67
C LEU A 50 -6.63 0.18 2.38
N ASP A 51 -6.03 1.25 1.87
CA ASP A 51 -6.45 1.91 0.63
C ASP A 51 -6.26 0.98 -0.59
N LEU A 52 -5.24 0.11 -0.59
CA LEU A 52 -5.06 -0.92 -1.63
C LEU A 52 -6.22 -1.93 -1.63
N LEU A 53 -6.65 -2.37 -0.44
CA LEU A 53 -7.72 -3.36 -0.30
C LEU A 53 -9.11 -2.76 -0.60
N PHE A 54 -9.45 -1.67 0.07
CA PHE A 54 -10.82 -1.14 0.11
C PHE A 54 -11.05 0.03 -0.85
N GLY A 55 -9.99 0.57 -1.47
CA GLY A 55 -10.04 1.76 -2.30
C GLY A 55 -9.63 3.01 -1.54
N ILE A 56 -9.17 4.01 -2.28
CA ILE A 56 -8.73 5.29 -1.72
C ILE A 56 -9.97 6.16 -1.49
N GLU A 57 -10.31 6.45 -0.23
CA GLU A 57 -11.46 7.31 0.08
C GLU A 57 -11.30 8.72 -0.52
N GLU A 58 -12.43 9.29 -0.93
CA GLU A 58 -12.48 10.62 -1.55
C GLU A 58 -11.99 11.72 -0.58
N ARG A 59 -12.18 11.52 0.73
CA ARG A 59 -11.72 12.39 1.83
C ARG A 59 -10.64 11.74 2.72
N SER A 60 -9.66 11.05 2.12
CA SER A 60 -8.51 10.53 2.87
C SER A 60 -7.75 11.66 3.61
N ARG A 61 -7.63 11.54 4.94
CA ARG A 61 -7.02 12.53 5.85
C ARG A 61 -5.49 12.65 5.73
N TYR A 62 -4.85 11.88 4.84
CA TYR A 62 -3.39 11.87 4.64
C TYR A 62 -2.89 12.87 3.60
N ASN A 63 -3.57 14.00 3.49
CA ASN A 63 -3.40 15.01 2.45
C ASN A 63 -2.24 16.00 2.71
N PHE A 64 -1.20 15.56 3.42
CA PHE A 64 -0.22 16.49 4.03
C PHE A 64 1.06 16.72 3.22
N LEU A 65 1.37 15.93 2.16
CA LEU A 65 2.64 16.09 1.41
C LEU A 65 2.56 16.05 -0.12
N HIS A 66 1.51 15.52 -0.74
CA HIS A 66 1.39 15.42 -2.20
C HIS A 66 -0.02 15.79 -2.66
N GLU A 67 -0.13 16.49 -3.80
CA GLU A 67 -1.44 16.74 -4.42
C GLU A 67 -2.16 15.41 -4.69
N TYR A 68 -3.44 15.36 -4.32
CA TYR A 68 -4.34 14.22 -4.45
C TYR A 68 -4.37 13.54 -5.83
N SER A 69 -4.03 14.27 -6.89
CA SER A 69 -4.02 13.84 -8.29
C SER A 69 -2.86 12.90 -8.64
N ALA A 70 -1.81 12.84 -7.81
CA ALA A 70 -0.63 12.02 -8.05
C ALA A 70 -0.56 10.78 -7.16
N MET A 71 -1.56 10.53 -6.30
CA MET A 71 -1.50 9.43 -5.36
C MET A 71 -1.62 8.08 -6.07
N ARG A 72 -0.58 7.27 -5.93
CA ARG A 72 -0.52 5.93 -6.50
C ARG A 72 -0.01 4.94 -5.46
N ILE A 73 -0.74 3.85 -5.34
CA ILE A 73 -0.38 2.72 -4.51
C ILE A 73 -0.53 1.43 -5.31
N GLY A 74 0.35 0.48 -5.07
CA GLY A 74 0.26 -0.84 -5.63
C GLY A 74 0.62 -1.89 -4.61
N GLY A 75 0.52 -3.13 -5.03
CA GLY A 75 1.00 -4.25 -4.24
C GLY A 75 0.63 -5.57 -4.88
N VAL A 76 1.20 -6.63 -4.32
CA VAL A 76 0.90 -8.00 -4.71
C VAL A 76 0.23 -8.67 -3.52
N LEU A 77 -0.99 -9.18 -3.75
CA LEU A 77 -1.74 -9.97 -2.80
C LEU A 77 -1.78 -11.41 -3.28
N GLU A 78 -1.68 -12.34 -2.36
CA GLU A 78 -1.83 -13.76 -2.62
C GLU A 78 -3.17 -14.24 -2.05
N PHE A 79 -4.01 -14.82 -2.88
CA PHE A 79 -5.26 -15.45 -2.46
C PHE A 79 -5.65 -16.54 -3.45
N GLY A 80 -6.33 -17.59 -2.98
CA GLY A 80 -6.65 -18.73 -3.83
C GLY A 80 -5.43 -19.53 -4.31
N GLY A 81 -4.24 -19.30 -3.75
CA GLY A 81 -2.99 -19.89 -4.24
C GLY A 81 -2.36 -19.15 -5.42
N GLU A 82 -2.97 -18.04 -5.86
CA GLU A 82 -2.48 -17.22 -6.97
C GLU A 82 -2.01 -15.85 -6.49
N GLU A 83 -1.05 -15.29 -7.24
CA GLU A 83 -0.55 -13.94 -7.04
C GLU A 83 -1.35 -12.95 -7.89
N HIS A 84 -1.90 -11.94 -7.23
CA HIS A 84 -2.68 -10.91 -7.86
C HIS A 84 -2.00 -9.56 -7.65
N THR A 85 -1.62 -8.94 -8.76
CA THR A 85 -1.02 -7.59 -8.75
C THR A 85 -2.13 -6.56 -8.79
N PHE A 86 -2.17 -5.68 -7.79
CA PHE A 86 -3.10 -4.58 -7.70
C PHE A 86 -2.38 -3.25 -7.84
N SER A 87 -3.03 -2.32 -8.52
CA SER A 87 -2.63 -0.91 -8.49
C SER A 87 -3.87 -0.04 -8.40
N ARG A 88 -3.79 0.99 -7.57
CA ARG A 88 -4.81 2.02 -7.44
C ARG A 88 -4.16 3.37 -7.62
N THR A 89 -4.74 4.13 -8.53
CA THR A 89 -4.36 5.52 -8.78
C THR A 89 -5.58 6.37 -8.48
N LYS A 90 -5.42 7.39 -7.65
CA LYS A 90 -6.50 8.37 -7.43
C LYS A 90 -6.53 9.33 -8.61
N GLN A 91 -7.19 8.92 -9.69
CA GLN A 91 -7.48 9.80 -10.80
C GLN A 91 -8.84 10.46 -10.53
N ARG A 92 -8.93 11.80 -10.62
CA ARG A 92 -10.24 12.43 -10.79
C ARG A 92 -10.78 11.88 -12.11
N ASN A 93 -11.96 11.26 -12.07
CA ASN A 93 -12.73 11.00 -13.28
C ASN A 93 -13.06 12.36 -13.94
N ASN A 94 -12.13 12.87 -14.76
CA ASN A 94 -12.53 13.69 -15.89
C ASN A 94 -13.01 12.70 -16.95
N CYS A 95 -14.22 12.18 -16.73
CA CYS A 95 -15.00 11.68 -17.85
C CYS A 95 -15.28 12.88 -18.77
N CYS A 96 -15.04 12.65 -20.06
CA CYS A 96 -15.17 13.60 -21.17
C CYS A 96 -16.54 14.28 -21.24
#